data_AF-A0A328L2B6-F1
#
_entry.id   AF-A0A328L2B6-F1
#
_cell.length_a   1.000
_cell.length_b   1.000
_cell.length_c   1.000
_cell.angle_alpha   90.00
_cell.angle_beta   90.00
_cell.angle_gamma   90.00
#
_symmetry.space_group_name_H-M   'P 1'
#
loop_
_entity.id
_entity.type
_entity.pdbx_description
1 polymer ?
#
loop_
_entity_poly.entity_id
_entity_poly.type
_entity_poly.pdbx_seq_one_letter_code
_entity_poly.pdbx_strand_id
1 'polypeptide(L)' 'MWTDTVSILKDLSNEKNISEITFFYKYPLIDAYGNEKKDTVMKINLNRDTLDKINFDNFSYDNLPKISNQYWEHPAFNKK' A
#
# COMPACT_ATOMS: atom_id res chain seq x y z
N MET A 1 6.79 -5.47 -0.46
CA MET A 1 5.51 -4.77 -0.24
C MET A 1 5.69 -3.27 -0.33
N TRP A 2 6.28 -2.60 0.67
CA TRP A 2 6.40 -1.14 0.68
C TRP A 2 7.24 -0.57 -0.48
N THR A 3 8.46 -1.06 -0.67
CA THR A 3 9.34 -0.65 -1.77
C THR A 3 8.71 -0.97 -3.14
N ASP A 4 8.08 -2.15 -3.27
CA ASP A 4 7.39 -2.55 -4.50
C ASP A 4 6.21 -1.61 -4.81
N THR A 5 5.41 -1.24 -3.80
CA THR A 5 4.35 -0.23 -3.96
C THR A 5 4.92 1.06 -4.54
N VAL A 6 6.01 1.58 -3.96
CA VAL A 6 6.63 2.83 -4.44
C VAL A 6 7.16 2.69 -5.86
N SER A 7 7.81 1.57 -6.19
CA SER A 7 8.30 1.30 -7.56
C SER A 7 7.16 1.28 -8.56
N ILE A 8 6.07 0.56 -8.25
CA ILE A 8 4.89 0.50 -9.14
C ILE A 8 4.26 1.89 -9.29
N LEU A 9 4.13 2.65 -8.21
CA LEU A 9 3.61 4.02 -8.29
C LEU A 9 4.52 4.92 -9.15
N LYS A 10 5.84 4.76 -9.08
CA LYS A 10 6.80 5.49 -9.92
C LYS A 10 6.56 5.16 -11.39
N ASP A 11 6.43 3.89 -11.74
CA ASP A 11 6.17 3.46 -13.12
C ASP A 11 4.82 3.98 -13.64
N LEU A 12 3.78 3.96 -12.79
CA LEU A 12 2.43 4.45 -13.12
C LEU A 12 2.31 5.98 -13.14
N SER A 13 3.29 6.73 -12.60
CA SER A 13 3.24 8.20 -12.59
C SER A 13 3.14 8.82 -13.98
N ASN A 14 3.68 8.12 -15.00
CA ASN A 14 3.65 8.55 -16.40
C ASN A 14 2.30 8.30 -17.10
N GLU A 15 1.47 7.38 -16.59
CA GLU A 15 0.15 7.11 -17.18
C GLU A 15 -0.88 8.11 -16.66
N LYS A 16 -1.34 9.02 -17.54
CA LYS A 16 -2.22 10.12 -17.14
C LYS A 16 -3.69 9.73 -16.99
N ASN A 17 -4.11 8.59 -17.52
CA ASN A 17 -5.51 8.15 -17.50
C ASN A 17 -5.86 7.24 -16.33
N ILE A 18 -5.12 7.34 -15.21
CA ILE A 18 -5.42 6.64 -13.97
C ILE A 18 -6.06 7.62 -12.99
N SER A 19 -7.30 7.35 -12.59
CA SER A 19 -7.98 8.10 -11.53
C SER A 19 -7.55 7.64 -10.13
N GLU A 20 -7.35 6.32 -9.96
CA GLU A 20 -7.16 5.68 -8.66
C GLU A 20 -6.37 4.37 -8.78
N ILE A 21 -5.54 4.10 -7.78
CA ILE A 21 -4.73 2.88 -7.66
C ILE A 21 -5.00 2.28 -6.29
N THR A 22 -5.41 1.01 -6.24
CA THR A 22 -5.60 0.27 -4.99
C THR A 22 -4.74 -0.99 -4.95
N PHE A 23 -3.91 -1.10 -3.92
CA PHE A 23 -3.13 -2.30 -3.62
C PHE A 23 -3.83 -3.14 -2.56
N PHE A 24 -3.93 -4.44 -2.80
CA PHE A 24 -4.39 -5.43 -1.84
C PHE A 24 -3.30 -6.46 -1.59
N TYR A 25 -2.62 -6.37 -0.44
CA TYR A 25 -1.61 -7.35 -0.08
C TYR A 25 -2.24 -8.49 0.70
N LYS A 26 -1.95 -9.72 0.27
CA LYS A 26 -2.41 -10.95 0.92
C LYS A 26 -1.23 -11.72 1.49
N TYR A 27 -1.34 -12.12 2.75
CA TYR A 27 -0.32 -12.90 3.44
C TYR A 27 -0.99 -13.99 4.28
N PRO A 28 -0.37 -15.16 4.46
CA PRO A 28 -0.85 -16.17 5.39
C PRO A 28 -0.91 -15.66 6.82
N LEU A 29 -2.05 -15.85 7.48
CA LEU A 29 -2.26 -15.59 8.89
C LEU A 29 -2.47 -16.91 9.60
N ILE A 30 -1.83 -17.06 10.76
CA ILE A 30 -2.00 -18.23 11.64
C ILE A 30 -2.82 -17.78 12.84
N ASP A 31 -3.94 -18.47 13.10
CA ASP A 31 -4.77 -18.18 14.27
C ASP A 31 -4.16 -18.75 15.58
N ALA A 32 -4.79 -18.47 16.72
CA ALA A 32 -4.31 -18.94 18.03
C ALA A 32 -4.32 -20.48 18.18
N TYR A 33 -4.98 -21.19 17.26
CA TYR A 33 -5.06 -22.65 17.22
C TYR A 33 -4.12 -23.28 16.18
N GLY A 34 -3.34 -22.46 15.45
CA GLY A 34 -2.39 -22.94 14.45
C GLY A 34 -2.97 -23.11 13.04
N ASN A 35 -4.19 -22.67 12.77
CA ASN A 35 -4.78 -22.76 11.43
C ASN A 35 -4.28 -21.64 10.53
N GLU A 36 -3.76 -22.00 9.35
CA GLU A 36 -3.31 -21.05 8.33
C GLU A 36 -4.45 -20.63 7.40
N LYS A 37 -4.61 -19.32 7.20
CA LYS A 37 -5.51 -18.74 6.19
C LYS A 37 -4.83 -17.59 5.47
N LYS A 38 -4.86 -17.60 4.13
CA LYS A 38 -4.42 -16.46 3.32
C LYS A 38 -5.50 -15.38 3.31
N ASP A 39 -5.22 -14.23 3.92
CA ASP A 39 -6.15 -13.10 3.98
C ASP A 39 -5.48 -11.78 3.56
N THR A 40 -6.29 -10.74 3.34
CA THR A 40 -5.78 -9.39 3.04
C THR A 40 -5.22 -8.78 4.31
N VAL A 41 -3.93 -8.45 4.29
CA VAL A 41 -3.23 -7.87 5.43
C VAL A 41 -2.99 -6.38 5.30
N MET A 42 -3.10 -5.83 4.09
CA MET A 42 -2.94 -4.39 3.85
C MET A 42 -3.70 -3.92 2.62
N LYS A 43 -4.26 -2.72 2.73
CA LYS A 43 -4.88 -1.97 1.65
C LYS A 43 -4.27 -0.57 1.59
N ILE A 44 -3.83 -0.18 0.40
CA ILE A 44 -3.33 1.17 0.13
C ILE A 44 -4.09 1.70 -1.09
N ASN A 45 -4.70 2.87 -0.95
CA ASN A 45 -5.43 3.52 -2.03
C ASN A 45 -4.86 4.94 -2.23
N LEU A 46 -4.57 5.28 -3.49
CA LEU A 46 -4.13 6.62 -3.88
C LEU A 46 -4.90 7.07 -5.12
N ASN A 47 -5.31 8.33 -5.15
CA ASN A 47 -5.84 8.98 -6.33
C ASN A 47 -4.74 9.67 -7.14
N ARG A 48 -5.11 10.15 -8.34
CA ARG A 48 -4.19 10.89 -9.23
C ARG A 48 -3.54 12.09 -8.57
N ASP A 49 -4.33 12.90 -7.85
CA ASP A 49 -3.85 14.13 -7.20
C ASP A 49 -2.75 13.86 -6.18
N THR A 50 -2.84 12.74 -5.46
CA THR A 50 -1.81 12.31 -4.51
C THR A 50 -0.58 11.80 -5.25
N LEU A 51 -0.77 10.97 -6.29
CA LEU A 51 0.32 10.42 -7.09
C LEU A 51 1.18 11.52 -7.72
N ASP A 52 0.55 12.57 -8.26
CA ASP A 52 1.22 13.70 -8.91
C ASP A 52 2.04 14.57 -7.94
N LYS A 53 1.78 14.48 -6.63
CA LYS A 53 2.54 15.23 -5.60
C LYS A 53 3.80 14.51 -5.13
N ILE A 54 3.98 13.24 -5.49
CA ILE A 54 5.10 12.43 -4.99
C ILE A 54 6.40 12.80 -5.73
N ASN A 55 7.41 13.25 -4.98
CA ASN A 55 8.78 13.35 -5.48
C ASN A 55 9.51 12.01 -5.25
N PHE A 56 9.45 11.11 -6.25
CA PHE A 56 9.99 9.75 -6.15
C PHE A 56 11.50 9.66 -5.92
N ASP A 57 12.27 10.72 -6.17
CA ASP A 57 13.72 10.72 -5.95
C ASP A 57 14.07 10.83 -4.46
N ASN A 58 13.17 11.40 -3.64
CA ASN A 58 13.38 11.59 -2.20
C ASN A 58 12.26 10.98 -1.33
N PHE A 59 11.32 10.26 -1.94
CA PHE A 59 10.16 9.73 -1.24
C PHE A 59 10.53 8.49 -0.40
N SER A 60 10.28 8.56 0.91
CA SER A 60 10.34 7.37 1.79
C SER A 60 9.03 6.60 1.75
N TYR A 61 9.11 5.28 1.56
CA TYR A 61 7.96 4.38 1.58
C TYR A 61 7.20 4.40 2.93
N ASP A 62 7.87 4.79 4.02
CA ASP A 62 7.24 4.94 5.35
C ASP A 62 6.17 6.04 5.39
N ASN A 63 6.16 6.95 4.40
CA ASN A 63 5.13 7.98 4.30
C ASN A 63 3.89 7.53 3.52
N LEU A 64 3.90 6.34 2.89
CA LEU A 64 2.74 5.83 2.14
C LEU A 64 1.44 5.85 2.96
N PRO A 65 1.40 5.34 4.22
CA PRO A 65 0.18 5.37 5.03
C PRO A 65 -0.36 6.78 5.30
N LYS A 66 0.52 7.79 5.31
CA LYS A 66 0.16 9.18 5.63
C LYS A 66 -0.40 9.92 4.44
N ILE A 67 0.11 9.64 3.24
CA ILE A 67 -0.30 10.35 2.02
C ILE A 67 -1.46 9.65 1.30
N SER A 68 -1.63 8.34 1.50
CA SER A 68 -2.69 7.57 0.86
C SER A 68 -4.07 8.09 1.22
N ASN A 69 -4.97 8.12 0.24
CA ASN A 69 -6.37 8.50 0.42
C ASN A 69 -7.09 7.52 1.35
N GLN A 70 -6.77 6.23 1.27
CA GLN A 70 -7.16 5.24 2.26
C GLN A 70 -6.01 4.30 2.58
N TYR A 71 -5.83 4.01 3.86
CA TYR A 71 -4.89 3.02 4.36
C TYR A 71 -5.58 2.15 5.39
N TRP A 72 -5.37 0.85 5.27
CA TRP A 72 -5.77 -0.12 6.27
C TRP A 72 -4.72 -1.22 6.37
N GLU A 73 -4.42 -1.64 7.58
CA GLU A 73 -3.54 -2.75 7.86
C GLU A 73 -4.21 -3.68 8.88
N HIS A 74 -4.02 -4.99 8.70
CA HIS A 74 -4.58 -5.98 9.59
C HIS A 74 -4.00 -5.81 11.00
N PRO A 75 -4.81 -5.91 12.08
CA PRO A 75 -4.35 -5.65 13.45
C PRO A 75 -3.11 -6.45 13.90
N ALA A 76 -2.90 -7.64 13.33
CA ALA A 76 -1.71 -8.46 13.57
C ALA A 76 -0.38 -7.79 13.17
N PHE A 77 -0.42 -6.79 12.28
CA PHE A 77 0.75 -6.05 11.81
C PHE A 77 0.86 -4.65 12.44
N ASN A 78 -0.16 -4.21 13.16
CA ASN A 78 -0.17 -2.91 13.81
C ASN A 78 0.69 -2.98 15.08
N LYS A 79 1.96 -2.58 14.99
CA LYS A 79 2.86 -2.49 16.16
C LYS A 79 2.33 -1.40 17.10
N LYS A 80 1.88 -1.81 18.28
CA LYS A 80 1.78 -0.91 19.45
C LYS A 80 3.17 -0.64 20.01
#